data_AF-A0A1Y2E4Q5-F1
#
_entry.id   AF-A0A1Y2E4Q5-F1
#
_cell.length_a   1.000
_cell.length_b   1.000
_cell.length_c   1.000
_cell.angle_alpha   90.00
_cell.angle_beta   90.00
_cell.angle_gamma   90.00
#
_symmetry.space_group_name_H-M   'P 1'
#
loop_
_entity.id
_entity.type
_entity.pdbx_description
1 polymer ?
#
loop_
_entity_poly.entity_id
_entity_poly.type
_entity_poly.pdbx_seq_one_letter_code
_entity_poly.pdbx_strand_id
1 'polypeptide(L)'
;MPFQLQWQQQQQQQQQQQQQQQQQQQQQQQQEEASNVDDAAADEFAGPGAFSNPNPMNLVPENFGFVDFLRAWSYHGHTVGKGRYPRLNRVVEQGRSRDVTCVEYGQLEGDKYDLQGIDWEDIGVARREARLRRGRTYRNYVNKELSDQWHIDDRRIPADNNFFRFRRMNIRHDTRLLHFQLRNILGCASRTQVFYPSCGHVRQLDPTTGRTKKAMGLEADGDVQLSTMTANEEVLVAGDFAGNYRYRSVNSEDRACVEGRLTSHASGITNHLQVHSSRHSSAPLAAFASNDHGFRIVDLNTNTIIQEDMYTFPLNCSTVSPDKRLRVMVGDDVNVLITDAESGEIYQSLAGHRDYGFACDWAPDGHTVATGFQDKTIRIWDARNWAEPMAVIRTEMSGARSLRFSPLGSGKRVLVAAEEADIISIIDAQTFDRKQDIDVFGEIGGTAFANGGQDLMALVCDRARGGLLQLERCDAGAEDTFDFGKKSTSSKKNRRTHEWEPDPGYDWVQDPKDILERPTSQETFTRRRRKAALAGKLDPF
;
A
#
# COMPACT_ATOMS: atom_id res chain seq x y z
N MET A 1 27.75 -5.95 52.68
CA MET A 1 27.08 -4.63 52.82
C MET A 1 27.80 -3.45 52.14
N PRO A 2 29.12 -3.42 51.83
CA PRO A 2 29.70 -2.25 51.14
C PRO A 2 29.58 -2.28 49.59
N PHE A 3 29.52 -3.47 48.98
CA PHE A 3 29.45 -3.61 47.51
C PHE A 3 28.15 -3.13 46.88
N GLN A 4 27.02 -3.27 47.57
CA GLN A 4 25.69 -2.94 47.05
C GLN A 4 25.45 -1.42 47.04
N LEU A 5 25.99 -0.71 48.04
CA LEU A 5 25.98 0.75 48.10
C LEU A 5 26.91 1.35 47.03
N GLN A 6 28.06 0.73 46.81
CA GLN A 6 29.03 1.19 45.80
C GLN A 6 28.50 1.00 44.37
N TRP A 7 27.76 -0.09 44.12
CA TRP A 7 27.10 -0.33 42.84
C TRP A 7 25.93 0.64 42.59
N GLN A 8 25.13 0.95 43.62
CA GLN A 8 24.07 1.97 43.51
C GLN A 8 24.63 3.38 43.28
N GLN A 9 25.73 3.76 43.95
CA GLN A 9 26.40 5.03 43.69
C GLN A 9 26.97 5.12 42.27
N GLN A 10 27.50 4.01 41.74
CA GLN A 10 28.03 3.96 40.38
C GLN A 10 26.92 4.08 39.33
N GLN A 11 25.76 3.47 39.57
CA GLN A 11 24.56 3.63 38.73
C GLN A 11 24.00 5.06 38.76
N GLN A 12 23.97 5.69 39.95
CA GLN A 12 23.53 7.07 40.09
C GLN A 12 24.48 8.06 39.39
N GLN A 13 25.79 7.82 39.45
CA GLN A 13 26.78 8.62 38.72
C GLN A 13 26.65 8.44 37.20
N GLN A 14 26.39 7.23 36.70
CA GLN A 14 26.14 7.01 35.28
C GLN A 14 24.86 7.70 34.79
N GLN A 15 23.78 7.66 35.58
CA GLN A 15 22.56 8.40 35.24
C GLN A 15 22.76 9.92 35.23
N GLN A 16 23.52 10.46 36.18
CA GLN A 16 23.82 11.90 36.20
C GLN A 16 24.72 12.32 35.02
N GLN A 17 25.68 11.48 34.62
CA GLN A 17 26.50 11.74 33.44
C GLN A 17 25.69 11.70 32.14
N GLN A 18 24.73 10.76 32.02
CA GLN A 18 23.83 10.71 30.86
C GLN A 18 22.89 11.92 30.80
N GLN A 19 22.36 12.38 31.93
CA GLN A 19 21.55 13.60 31.98
C GLN A 19 22.36 14.86 31.64
N GLN A 20 23.61 14.96 32.09
CA GLN A 20 24.49 16.08 31.72
C GLN A 20 24.87 16.06 30.24
N GLN A 21 25.10 14.88 29.64
CA GLN A 21 25.34 14.78 28.19
C GLN A 21 24.09 15.17 27.38
N GLN A 22 22.89 14.79 27.82
CA GLN A 22 21.65 15.22 27.16
C GLN A 22 21.41 16.72 27.28
N GLN A 23 21.72 17.34 28.43
CA GLN A 23 21.62 18.80 28.58
C GLN A 23 22.66 19.54 27.74
N GLN A 24 23.89 19.01 27.60
CA GLN A 24 24.90 19.61 26.72
C GLN A 24 24.53 19.48 25.24
N GLN A 25 23.94 18.36 24.82
CA GLN A 25 23.42 18.20 23.45
C GLN A 25 22.25 19.14 23.16
N GLN A 26 21.33 19.35 24.12
CA GLN A 26 20.26 20.33 23.99
C GLN A 26 20.78 21.77 23.93
N GLN A 27 21.82 22.11 24.69
CA GLN A 27 22.43 23.44 24.63
C GLN A 27 23.22 23.67 23.33
N GLN A 28 23.88 22.64 22.78
CA GLN A 28 24.53 22.71 21.47
C GLN A 28 23.50 22.86 20.34
N GLN A 29 22.38 22.15 20.39
CA GLN A 29 21.28 22.31 19.42
C GLN A 29 20.64 23.70 19.48
N GLN A 30 20.45 24.27 20.68
CA GLN A 30 19.94 25.64 20.84
C GLN A 30 20.95 26.71 20.37
N GLN A 31 22.26 26.46 20.47
CA GLN A 31 23.30 27.35 19.94
C GLN A 31 23.42 27.25 18.42
N GLU A 32 23.25 26.07 17.83
CA GLU A 32 23.18 25.88 16.38
C GLU A 32 21.91 26.53 15.78
N GLU A 33 20.76 26.41 16.45
CA GLU A 33 19.53 27.12 16.09
C GLU A 33 19.70 28.65 16.14
N ALA A 34 20.40 29.20 17.14
CA ALA A 34 20.66 30.63 17.23
C ALA A 34 21.64 31.15 16.16
N SER A 35 22.56 30.30 15.68
CA SER A 35 23.50 30.66 14.61
C SER A 35 22.90 30.58 13.19
N ASN A 36 21.80 29.84 13.00
CA ASN A 36 21.09 29.71 11.73
C ASN A 36 20.03 30.81 11.49
N VAL A 37 19.87 31.77 12.42
CA VAL A 37 18.91 32.88 12.28
C VAL A 37 19.44 34.01 11.38
N ASP A 38 20.76 34.09 11.14
CA ASP A 38 21.35 35.21 10.37
C ASP A 38 21.48 34.98 8.85
N ASP A 39 21.17 33.78 8.32
CA ASP A 39 21.21 33.49 6.86
C ASP A 39 19.83 33.27 6.22
N ALA A 40 18.73 33.44 6.96
CA ALA A 40 17.37 33.31 6.44
C ALA A 40 16.83 34.64 5.85
N ALA A 41 17.45 35.13 4.77
CA ALA A 41 16.96 36.28 4.00
C ALA A 41 16.31 35.91 2.65
N ALA A 42 15.83 34.67 2.48
CA ALA A 42 15.13 34.25 1.28
C ALA A 42 14.10 33.13 1.54
N ASP A 43 13.05 33.39 2.32
CA ASP A 43 11.80 32.62 2.23
C ASP A 43 10.65 33.30 3.00
N GLU A 44 10.02 34.31 2.37
CA GLU A 44 8.71 34.82 2.80
C GLU A 44 7.57 33.95 2.22
N PHE A 45 7.37 32.73 2.75
CA PHE A 45 6.19 31.92 2.41
C PHE A 45 5.70 31.05 3.58
N ALA A 46 5.05 31.66 4.58
CA ALA A 46 4.11 30.93 5.45
C ALA A 46 3.12 31.89 6.14
N GLY A 47 1.85 31.84 5.71
CA GLY A 47 0.72 32.29 6.54
C GLY A 47 0.33 31.19 7.55
N PRO A 48 -0.48 31.49 8.59
CA PRO A 48 -0.65 30.59 9.72
C PRO A 48 -1.52 29.35 9.40
N GLY A 49 -0.86 28.18 9.41
CA GLY A 49 -1.29 26.80 9.77
C GLY A 49 -2.49 26.18 9.02
N ALA A 50 -2.38 25.02 8.35
CA ALA A 50 -1.81 23.76 8.83
C ALA A 50 -1.04 22.98 7.71
N PHE A 51 0.14 22.45 8.07
CA PHE A 51 1.18 21.76 7.25
C PHE A 51 1.49 20.36 7.81
N SER A 52 2.32 19.50 7.19
CA SER A 52 2.77 18.21 7.78
C SER A 52 3.91 18.49 8.64
N ASN A 53 4.20 17.51 9.45
CA ASN A 53 5.59 17.28 9.73
C ASN A 53 6.02 15.84 9.37
N PRO A 54 7.33 15.61 9.09
CA PRO A 54 7.92 14.35 8.69
C PRO A 54 8.83 13.75 9.79
N ASN A 55 8.40 13.75 11.06
CA ASN A 55 8.90 12.91 12.18
C ASN A 55 8.08 13.21 13.48
N PRO A 56 8.08 12.36 14.53
CA PRO A 56 6.94 12.14 15.44
C PRO A 56 6.84 13.14 16.60
N MET A 57 6.91 14.44 16.32
CA MET A 57 6.51 15.47 17.29
C MET A 57 5.43 16.42 16.77
N ASN A 58 5.02 16.34 15.49
CA ASN A 58 3.95 17.16 14.95
C ASN A 58 2.99 16.35 14.06
N LEU A 59 1.74 16.21 14.52
CA LEU A 59 0.65 15.36 14.00
C LEU A 59 -0.10 15.92 12.76
N VAL A 60 0.55 16.56 11.79
CA VAL A 60 -0.19 17.28 10.71
C VAL A 60 0.28 16.82 9.26
N PRO A 61 -0.41 17.11 8.11
CA PRO A 61 -0.07 16.82 6.64
C PRO A 61 0.60 17.95 5.73
N GLU A 62 1.76 17.78 5.00
CA GLU A 62 2.70 18.85 4.40
C GLU A 62 2.27 19.15 3.02
N ASN A 63 2.00 18.04 2.36
CA ASN A 63 1.29 18.02 1.14
C ASN A 63 -0.16 18.35 1.48
N PHE A 64 -0.62 19.47 0.93
CA PHE A 64 -2.01 19.86 1.06
C PHE A 64 -2.94 18.78 0.51
N GLY A 65 -4.13 18.61 1.11
CA GLY A 65 -5.22 17.91 0.44
C GLY A 65 -5.69 18.64 -0.82
N PHE A 66 -6.66 18.08 -1.55
CA PHE A 66 -7.11 18.63 -2.83
C PHE A 66 -7.54 20.11 -2.72
N VAL A 67 -8.44 20.40 -1.77
CA VAL A 67 -9.01 21.75 -1.61
C VAL A 67 -7.95 22.74 -1.16
N ASP A 68 -7.10 22.37 -0.20
CA ASP A 68 -6.09 23.27 0.36
C ASP A 68 -4.98 23.56 -0.65
N PHE A 69 -4.65 22.59 -1.51
CA PHE A 69 -3.75 22.78 -2.64
C PHE A 69 -4.27 23.85 -3.61
N LEU A 70 -5.54 23.75 -4.01
CA LEU A 70 -6.15 24.73 -4.92
C LEU A 70 -6.28 26.12 -4.28
N ARG A 71 -6.55 26.17 -2.97
CA ARG A 71 -6.57 27.44 -2.21
C ARG A 71 -5.20 28.09 -2.20
N ALA A 72 -4.15 27.34 -1.85
CA ALA A 72 -2.78 27.84 -1.83
C ALA A 72 -2.34 28.36 -3.20
N TRP A 73 -2.70 27.64 -4.28
CA TRP A 73 -2.47 28.12 -5.64
C TRP A 73 -3.23 29.42 -5.93
N SER A 74 -4.52 29.50 -5.61
CA SER A 74 -5.31 30.73 -5.78
C SER A 74 -4.68 31.91 -5.05
N TYR A 75 -4.31 31.76 -3.78
CA TYR A 75 -3.69 32.85 -3.00
C TYR A 75 -2.40 33.35 -3.63
N HIS A 76 -1.50 32.44 -4.02
CA HIS A 76 -0.25 32.80 -4.68
C HIS A 76 -0.48 33.47 -6.05
N GLY A 77 -1.50 33.04 -6.79
CA GLY A 77 -1.89 33.69 -8.06
C GLY A 77 -2.31 35.15 -7.87
N HIS A 78 -3.04 35.44 -6.79
CA HIS A 78 -3.48 36.81 -6.47
C HIS A 78 -2.31 37.71 -6.04
N THR A 79 -1.29 37.18 -5.35
CA THR A 79 -0.14 37.97 -4.88
C THR A 79 0.87 38.25 -5.99
N VAL A 80 1.13 37.28 -6.87
CA VAL A 80 2.15 37.40 -7.94
C VAL A 80 1.58 37.99 -9.24
N GLY A 81 0.24 37.98 -9.42
CA GLY A 81 -0.44 38.70 -10.50
C GLY A 81 -0.20 38.17 -11.92
N LYS A 82 0.31 36.95 -12.08
CA LYS A 82 0.59 36.34 -13.40
C LYS A 82 -0.02 34.95 -13.53
N GLY A 83 -0.79 34.73 -14.60
CA GLY A 83 -1.29 33.41 -15.02
C GLY A 83 -2.75 33.12 -14.67
N ARG A 84 -3.26 31.99 -15.15
CA ARG A 84 -4.57 31.44 -14.82
C ARG A 84 -4.47 30.75 -13.46
N TYR A 85 -5.45 30.95 -12.57
CA TYR A 85 -5.48 30.33 -11.25
C TYR A 85 -6.91 29.97 -10.83
N PRO A 86 -7.09 29.03 -9.89
CA PRO A 86 -8.41 28.57 -9.44
C PRO A 86 -9.25 29.71 -8.85
N ARG A 87 -10.55 29.72 -9.14
CA ARG A 87 -11.52 30.63 -8.51
C ARG A 87 -11.82 30.15 -7.09
N LEU A 88 -11.28 30.85 -6.09
CA LEU A 88 -11.37 30.46 -4.68
C LEU A 88 -12.81 30.13 -4.22
N ASN A 89 -13.79 30.98 -4.56
CA ASN A 89 -15.18 30.76 -4.14
C ASN A 89 -15.74 29.43 -4.66
N ARG A 90 -15.42 29.07 -5.91
CA ARG A 90 -15.85 27.80 -6.54
C ARG A 90 -15.16 26.58 -5.95
N VAL A 91 -13.86 26.69 -5.66
CA VAL A 91 -13.11 25.63 -4.96
C VAL A 91 -13.73 25.33 -3.61
N VAL A 92 -14.10 26.36 -2.84
CA VAL A 92 -14.72 26.18 -1.51
C VAL A 92 -16.13 25.61 -1.62
N GLU A 93 -16.91 26.06 -2.60
CA GLU A 93 -18.26 25.56 -2.87
C GLU A 93 -18.24 24.07 -3.23
N GLN A 94 -17.42 23.68 -4.21
CA GLN A 94 -17.26 22.27 -4.60
C GLN A 94 -16.68 21.42 -3.47
N GLY A 95 -15.77 21.96 -2.65
CA GLY A 95 -15.21 21.24 -1.51
C GLY A 95 -16.19 21.03 -0.34
N ARG A 96 -17.26 21.83 -0.27
CA ARG A 96 -18.33 21.72 0.76
C ARG A 96 -19.57 21.00 0.24
N SER A 97 -19.80 21.00 -1.07
CA SER A 97 -20.95 20.33 -1.68
C SER A 97 -20.95 18.85 -1.33
N ARG A 98 -22.13 18.37 -0.91
CA ARG A 98 -22.41 16.96 -0.67
C ARG A 98 -23.33 16.38 -1.73
N ASP A 99 -23.53 17.10 -2.83
CA ASP A 99 -24.49 16.76 -3.88
C ASP A 99 -23.97 15.58 -4.71
N VAL A 100 -22.64 15.50 -4.87
CA VAL A 100 -21.98 14.39 -5.55
C VAL A 100 -21.71 13.28 -4.55
N THR A 101 -22.56 12.25 -4.59
CA THR A 101 -22.42 11.06 -3.74
C THR A 101 -21.81 9.87 -4.49
N CYS A 102 -22.01 9.81 -5.81
CA CYS A 102 -21.40 8.82 -6.67
C CYS A 102 -21.15 9.42 -8.05
N VAL A 103 -20.00 9.06 -8.64
CA VAL A 103 -19.62 9.39 -10.02
C VAL A 103 -19.58 8.10 -10.82
N GLU A 104 -20.26 8.07 -11.95
CA GLU A 104 -20.28 6.93 -12.88
C GLU A 104 -19.66 7.31 -14.23
N TYR A 105 -19.25 6.32 -15.02
CA TYR A 105 -18.56 6.53 -16.29
C TYR A 105 -19.31 7.49 -17.24
N GLY A 106 -20.64 7.42 -17.31
CA GLY A 106 -21.46 8.27 -18.18
C GLY A 106 -21.50 9.75 -17.77
N GLN A 107 -21.01 10.11 -16.59
CA GLN A 107 -20.94 11.48 -16.10
C GLN A 107 -19.57 12.13 -16.35
N LEU A 108 -18.60 11.36 -16.87
CA LEU A 108 -17.30 11.88 -17.24
C LEU A 108 -17.43 12.67 -18.55
N GLU A 109 -17.17 13.98 -18.50
CA GLU A 109 -17.20 14.88 -19.66
C GLU A 109 -15.78 15.31 -20.05
N GLY A 110 -14.90 14.33 -20.29
CA GLY A 110 -13.50 14.56 -20.66
C GLY A 110 -12.73 15.32 -19.57
N ASP A 111 -12.21 16.51 -19.91
CA ASP A 111 -11.46 17.36 -18.96
C ASP A 111 -12.35 18.15 -18.01
N LYS A 112 -13.68 18.18 -18.22
CA LYS A 112 -14.60 18.95 -17.38
C LYS A 112 -14.89 18.26 -16.05
N TYR A 113 -15.33 16.99 -16.08
CA TYR A 113 -15.57 16.16 -14.89
C TYR A 113 -14.59 14.99 -14.84
N ASP A 114 -13.87 14.87 -13.72
CA ASP A 114 -12.95 13.76 -13.49
C ASP A 114 -13.57 12.60 -12.71
N LEU A 115 -12.74 11.60 -12.39
CA LEU A 115 -13.14 10.39 -11.65
C LEU A 115 -13.73 10.69 -10.26
N GLN A 116 -13.45 11.88 -9.70
CA GLN A 116 -13.92 12.34 -8.41
C GLN A 116 -15.08 13.33 -8.52
N GLY A 117 -15.55 13.62 -9.74
CA GLY A 117 -16.63 14.54 -10.01
C GLY A 117 -16.25 16.00 -9.76
N ILE A 118 -14.96 16.33 -9.87
CA ILE A 118 -14.46 17.71 -9.78
C ILE A 118 -14.77 18.41 -11.11
N ASP A 119 -15.42 19.59 -11.03
CA ASP A 119 -15.70 20.42 -12.19
C ASP A 119 -14.56 21.41 -12.41
N TRP A 120 -13.63 21.04 -13.29
CA TRP A 120 -12.44 21.82 -13.58
C TRP A 120 -12.75 23.12 -14.35
N GLU A 121 -13.80 23.12 -15.16
CA GLU A 121 -14.24 24.29 -15.92
C GLU A 121 -14.79 25.38 -14.98
N ASP A 122 -15.62 24.99 -14.00
CA ASP A 122 -16.16 25.91 -13.00
C ASP A 122 -15.07 26.44 -12.05
N ILE A 123 -14.12 25.60 -11.64
CA ILE A 123 -12.92 26.04 -10.89
C ILE A 123 -12.12 27.06 -11.72
N GLY A 124 -12.13 26.93 -13.04
CA GLY A 124 -11.51 27.86 -13.96
C GLY A 124 -10.04 27.55 -14.23
N VAL A 125 -9.57 26.31 -14.08
CA VAL A 125 -8.23 25.83 -14.50
C VAL A 125 -8.33 24.44 -15.13
N ALA A 126 -7.37 24.05 -15.96
CA ALA A 126 -7.36 22.70 -16.53
C ALA A 126 -6.79 21.67 -15.53
N ARG A 127 -7.35 20.45 -15.52
CA ARG A 127 -6.86 19.35 -14.68
C ARG A 127 -5.36 19.08 -14.89
N ARG A 128 -4.90 19.08 -16.13
CA ARG A 128 -3.47 18.90 -16.47
C ARG A 128 -2.57 19.96 -15.84
N GLU A 129 -3.02 21.21 -15.79
CA GLU A 129 -2.27 22.30 -15.15
C GLU A 129 -2.20 22.09 -13.63
N ALA A 130 -3.31 21.68 -13.02
CA ALA A 130 -3.36 21.31 -11.62
C ALA A 130 -2.39 20.16 -11.30
N ARG A 131 -2.35 19.10 -12.13
CA ARG A 131 -1.42 17.97 -11.97
C ARG A 131 0.05 18.39 -12.10
N LEU A 132 0.39 19.21 -13.09
CA LEU A 132 1.75 19.72 -13.27
C LEU A 132 2.20 20.56 -12.08
N ARG A 133 1.31 21.42 -11.55
CA ARG A 133 1.60 22.20 -10.36
C ARG A 133 1.71 21.31 -9.13
N ARG A 134 0.79 20.35 -8.97
CA ARG A 134 0.79 19.37 -7.88
C ARG A 134 2.11 18.63 -7.80
N GLY A 135 2.63 18.12 -8.92
CA GLY A 135 3.93 17.42 -8.97
C GLY A 135 5.15 18.30 -8.68
N ARG A 136 5.05 19.64 -8.82
CA ARG A 136 6.12 20.59 -8.43
C ARG A 136 6.06 20.99 -6.96
N THR A 137 4.85 21.04 -6.40
CA THR A 137 4.62 21.46 -5.01
C THR A 137 4.63 20.31 -4.03
N TYR A 138 4.33 19.09 -4.49
CA TYR A 138 4.30 17.91 -3.65
C TYR A 138 5.73 17.49 -3.31
N ARG A 139 6.00 17.30 -2.02
CA ARG A 139 7.28 16.83 -1.50
C ARG A 139 7.17 15.37 -1.11
N ASN A 140 8.04 14.55 -1.67
CA ASN A 140 8.16 13.16 -1.25
C ASN A 140 8.75 13.10 0.16
N TYR A 141 8.23 12.21 1.00
CA TYR A 141 8.79 11.99 2.33
C TYR A 141 10.05 11.15 2.20
N VAL A 142 11.15 11.66 2.76
CA VAL A 142 12.45 11.00 2.79
C VAL A 142 12.96 10.93 4.22
N ASN A 143 13.41 9.75 4.64
CA ASN A 143 14.09 9.54 5.91
C ASN A 143 15.62 9.68 5.73
N LYS A 144 16.13 9.48 4.52
CA LYS A 144 17.53 9.71 4.15
C LYS A 144 17.62 10.85 3.14
N GLU A 145 18.44 11.85 3.42
CA GLU A 145 18.60 13.01 2.53
C GLU A 145 18.98 12.58 1.11
N LEU A 146 18.32 13.18 0.11
CA LEU A 146 18.56 12.95 -1.31
C LEU A 146 18.34 11.49 -1.79
N SER A 147 17.73 10.63 -0.96
CA SER A 147 17.43 9.24 -1.30
C SER A 147 16.51 9.11 -2.51
N ASP A 148 15.63 10.09 -2.70
CA ASP A 148 14.65 10.18 -3.76
C ASP A 148 15.19 10.85 -5.03
N GLN A 149 16.48 11.16 -5.13
CA GLN A 149 17.06 11.65 -6.38
C GLN A 149 17.10 10.55 -7.45
N TRP A 150 17.05 10.98 -8.72
CA TRP A 150 17.14 10.05 -9.84
C TRP A 150 18.51 9.37 -9.88
N HIS A 151 18.53 8.04 -9.99
CA HIS A 151 19.74 7.23 -10.16
C HIS A 151 19.86 6.66 -11.58
N ILE A 152 21.07 6.23 -11.99
CA ILE A 152 21.29 5.70 -13.35
C ILE A 152 20.50 4.41 -13.63
N ASP A 153 20.24 3.63 -12.59
CA ASP A 153 19.47 2.38 -12.67
C ASP A 153 17.95 2.61 -12.65
N ASP A 154 17.51 3.81 -12.28
CA ASP A 154 16.08 4.14 -12.21
C ASP A 154 15.50 4.17 -13.63
N ARG A 155 14.47 3.35 -13.88
CA ARG A 155 13.74 3.36 -15.14
C ARG A 155 12.34 3.93 -14.97
N ARG A 156 12.02 4.98 -15.72
CA ARG A 156 10.63 5.40 -15.91
C ARG A 156 10.00 4.61 -17.06
N ILE A 157 8.81 4.08 -16.83
CA ILE A 157 8.06 3.29 -17.80
C ILE A 157 6.89 4.09 -18.38
N PRO A 158 6.63 4.01 -19.70
CA PRO A 158 5.53 4.72 -20.34
C PRO A 158 4.16 4.25 -19.84
N ALA A 159 3.23 5.22 -19.74
CA ALA A 159 1.84 5.02 -19.31
C ALA A 159 0.89 4.98 -20.52
N ASP A 160 1.07 4.01 -21.42
CA ASP A 160 0.34 3.89 -22.70
C ASP A 160 -0.60 2.69 -22.79
N ASN A 161 -0.66 1.84 -21.76
CA ASN A 161 -1.56 0.68 -21.71
C ASN A 161 -2.82 0.98 -20.89
N ASN A 162 -3.89 0.21 -21.17
CA ASN A 162 -5.13 0.23 -20.39
C ASN A 162 -5.43 -1.18 -19.87
N PHE A 163 -5.16 -1.42 -18.60
CA PHE A 163 -5.47 -2.69 -17.92
C PHE A 163 -6.84 -2.66 -17.25
N PHE A 164 -7.21 -1.51 -16.69
CA PHE A 164 -8.48 -1.29 -16.01
C PHE A 164 -9.18 -0.03 -16.53
N ARG A 165 -10.50 -0.06 -16.57
CA ARG A 165 -11.35 1.08 -16.89
C ARG A 165 -12.05 1.58 -15.64
N PHE A 166 -12.33 2.88 -15.61
CA PHE A 166 -13.16 3.45 -14.57
C PHE A 166 -14.57 2.87 -14.61
N ARG A 167 -15.05 2.40 -13.46
CA ARG A 167 -16.44 1.96 -13.31
C ARG A 167 -17.25 3.00 -12.55
N ARG A 168 -16.80 3.33 -11.33
CA ARG A 168 -17.47 4.29 -10.46
C ARG A 168 -16.56 4.79 -9.33
N MET A 169 -16.91 5.94 -8.78
CA MET A 169 -16.36 6.47 -7.53
C MET A 169 -17.51 6.72 -6.56
N ASN A 170 -17.48 6.08 -5.39
CA ASN A 170 -18.43 6.37 -4.31
C ASN A 170 -17.81 7.41 -3.38
N ILE A 171 -18.27 8.65 -3.44
CA ILE A 171 -17.73 9.75 -2.65
C ILE A 171 -18.13 9.58 -1.19
N ARG A 172 -17.14 9.63 -0.30
CA ARG A 172 -17.31 9.45 1.15
C ARG A 172 -16.52 10.51 1.90
N HIS A 173 -17.17 11.12 2.88
CA HIS A 173 -16.54 12.10 3.78
C HIS A 173 -16.21 11.52 5.15
N ASP A 174 -16.51 10.23 5.37
CA ASP A 174 -16.30 9.53 6.63
C ASP A 174 -15.12 8.57 6.60
N THR A 175 -14.36 8.56 5.49
CA THR A 175 -13.07 7.87 5.40
C THR A 175 -12.05 8.58 6.27
N ARG A 176 -11.31 7.83 7.08
CA ARG A 176 -10.29 8.40 7.95
C ARG A 176 -8.95 7.68 7.77
N LEU A 177 -7.93 8.45 7.47
CA LEU A 177 -6.55 8.02 7.47
C LEU A 177 -5.84 8.81 8.58
N LEU A 178 -5.29 8.09 9.56
CA LEU A 178 -4.70 8.69 10.76
C LEU A 178 -3.18 8.74 10.72
N HIS A 179 -2.56 7.78 10.04
CA HIS A 179 -1.13 7.74 9.81
C HIS A 179 -0.83 8.02 8.35
N PHE A 180 0.11 8.91 8.05
CA PHE A 180 0.51 9.25 6.69
C PHE A 180 1.47 8.20 6.06
N GLN A 181 2.02 7.27 6.83
CA GLN A 181 2.92 6.24 6.29
C GLN A 181 2.26 4.86 6.08
N LEU A 182 1.15 4.57 6.77
CA LEU A 182 0.52 3.24 6.75
C LEU A 182 -0.64 3.22 5.75
N ARG A 183 -0.55 2.38 4.70
CA ARG A 183 -1.51 2.34 3.57
C ARG A 183 -2.18 0.99 3.34
N ASN A 184 -2.49 0.28 4.42
CA ASN A 184 -3.25 -0.97 4.38
C ASN A 184 -4.50 -0.87 5.28
N ILE A 185 -5.42 0.02 4.93
CA ILE A 185 -6.69 0.25 5.65
C ILE A 185 -7.94 -0.07 4.81
N LEU A 186 -7.78 -0.82 3.72
CA LEU A 186 -8.88 -1.25 2.85
C LEU A 186 -8.96 -2.77 2.85
N GLY A 187 -10.10 -3.32 3.28
CA GLY A 187 -10.39 -4.75 3.20
C GLY A 187 -11.46 -5.05 2.16
N CYS A 188 -11.24 -6.00 1.27
CA CYS A 188 -12.25 -6.43 0.29
C CYS A 188 -12.49 -7.94 0.43
N ALA A 189 -13.61 -8.32 1.04
CA ALA A 189 -13.99 -9.74 1.13
C ALA A 189 -14.71 -10.21 -0.13
N SER A 190 -15.48 -9.33 -0.77
CA SER A 190 -16.18 -9.61 -2.02
C SER A 190 -16.48 -8.32 -2.78
N ARG A 191 -17.08 -8.45 -3.96
CA ARG A 191 -17.52 -7.30 -4.77
C ARG A 191 -18.55 -6.41 -4.09
N THR A 192 -19.30 -6.93 -3.10
CA THR A 192 -20.35 -6.21 -2.36
C THR A 192 -19.98 -5.95 -0.90
N GLN A 193 -18.79 -6.39 -0.46
CA GLN A 193 -18.35 -6.28 0.92
C GLN A 193 -16.95 -5.66 0.97
N VAL A 194 -16.94 -4.32 0.98
CA VAL A 194 -15.72 -3.52 1.11
C VAL A 194 -15.71 -2.85 2.47
N PHE A 195 -14.60 -2.95 3.18
CA PHE A 195 -14.42 -2.46 4.54
C PHE A 195 -13.38 -1.34 4.60
N TYR A 196 -13.70 -0.28 5.32
CA TYR A 196 -12.82 0.87 5.50
C TYR A 196 -13.02 1.51 6.88
N PRO A 197 -12.01 2.21 7.43
CA PRO A 197 -12.12 2.83 8.73
C PRO A 197 -12.93 4.13 8.69
N SER A 198 -13.72 4.33 9.74
CA SER A 198 -14.49 5.55 10.03
C SER A 198 -14.26 5.92 11.50
N CYS A 199 -14.68 7.11 11.91
CA CYS A 199 -14.56 7.55 13.31
C CYS A 199 -15.22 6.56 14.29
N GLY A 200 -14.41 5.87 15.11
CA GLY A 200 -14.86 4.93 16.15
C GLY A 200 -15.42 3.59 15.66
N HIS A 201 -15.35 3.27 14.36
CA HIS A 201 -15.81 1.97 13.84
C HIS A 201 -15.28 1.67 12.43
N VAL A 202 -15.27 0.39 12.07
CA VAL A 202 -15.10 -0.06 10.69
C VAL A 202 -16.47 -0.05 9.99
N ARG A 203 -16.53 0.52 8.79
CA ARG A 203 -17.73 0.47 7.94
C ARG A 203 -17.60 -0.61 6.89
N GLN A 204 -18.74 -1.18 6.52
CA GLN A 204 -18.91 -1.98 5.31
C GLN A 204 -19.70 -1.17 4.30
N LEU A 205 -19.16 -0.99 3.10
CA LEU A 205 -19.79 -0.40 1.93
C LEU A 205 -20.07 -1.52 0.92
N ASP A 206 -21.28 -1.51 0.38
CA ASP A 206 -21.60 -2.21 -0.85
C ASP A 206 -21.40 -1.23 -2.03
N PRO A 207 -20.34 -1.39 -2.85
CA PRO A 207 -20.04 -0.48 -3.94
C PRO A 207 -21.11 -0.46 -5.01
N THR A 208 -21.95 -1.51 -5.13
CA THR A 208 -22.99 -1.58 -6.15
C THR A 208 -24.22 -0.75 -5.79
N THR A 209 -24.62 -0.78 -4.53
CA THR A 209 -25.79 -0.04 -4.04
C THR A 209 -25.45 1.28 -3.36
N GLY A 210 -24.18 1.53 -3.04
CA GLY A 210 -23.73 2.69 -2.27
C GLY A 210 -24.13 2.63 -0.79
N ARG A 211 -24.76 1.54 -0.34
CA ARG A 211 -25.24 1.40 1.05
C ARG A 211 -24.10 1.10 1.99
N THR A 212 -24.12 1.72 3.17
CA THR A 212 -23.13 1.48 4.23
C THR A 212 -23.77 0.96 5.49
N LYS A 213 -23.09 0.04 6.19
CA LYS A 213 -23.44 -0.40 7.54
C LYS A 213 -22.21 -0.44 8.44
N LYS A 214 -22.40 -0.41 9.76
CA LYS A 214 -21.33 -0.60 10.74
C LYS A 214 -20.93 -2.08 10.75
N ALA A 215 -19.66 -2.38 10.51
CA ALA A 215 -19.12 -3.74 10.45
C ALA A 215 -18.53 -4.18 11.79
N MET A 216 -17.73 -3.32 12.43
CA MET A 216 -17.06 -3.59 13.69
C MET A 216 -17.03 -2.29 14.51
N GLY A 217 -17.43 -2.37 15.78
CA GLY A 217 -17.29 -1.25 16.71
C GLY A 217 -15.91 -1.24 17.33
N LEU A 218 -15.38 -0.04 17.55
CA LEU A 218 -14.28 0.20 18.47
C LEU A 218 -14.97 0.76 19.73
N GLU A 219 -14.67 0.24 20.93
CA GLU A 219 -15.46 0.51 22.14
C GLU A 219 -15.61 2.00 22.51
N ALA A 220 -16.55 2.29 23.43
CA ALA A 220 -17.05 3.63 23.76
C ALA A 220 -16.16 4.47 24.71
N ASP A 221 -15.12 3.88 25.33
CA ASP A 221 -14.34 4.54 26.41
C ASP A 221 -12.98 5.13 25.96
N GLY A 222 -12.76 5.33 24.66
CA GLY A 222 -11.57 6.03 24.16
C GLY A 222 -11.55 6.21 22.63
N ASP A 223 -10.77 7.17 22.14
CA ASP A 223 -10.50 7.39 20.71
C ASP A 223 -9.59 6.27 20.19
N VAL A 224 -10.11 5.04 20.06
CA VAL A 224 -9.37 3.91 19.48
C VAL A 224 -9.13 4.21 18.01
N GLN A 225 -7.85 4.34 17.65
CA GLN A 225 -7.40 4.70 16.32
C GLN A 225 -6.91 3.45 15.59
N LEU A 226 -7.51 3.14 14.43
CA LEU A 226 -7.07 2.04 13.60
C LEU A 226 -5.86 2.45 12.76
N SER A 227 -4.83 1.62 12.75
CA SER A 227 -3.61 1.80 11.95
C SER A 227 -3.64 0.97 10.67
N THR A 228 -4.20 -0.25 10.72
CA THR A 228 -4.28 -1.17 9.57
C THR A 228 -5.51 -2.07 9.68
N MET A 229 -5.99 -2.59 8.55
CA MET A 229 -7.03 -3.60 8.51
C MET A 229 -6.97 -4.41 7.22
N THR A 230 -7.49 -5.64 7.27
CA THR A 230 -7.64 -6.51 6.09
C THR A 230 -8.89 -7.36 6.22
N ALA A 231 -9.45 -7.75 5.08
CA ALA A 231 -10.56 -8.70 5.01
C ALA A 231 -10.20 -9.78 4.00
N ASN A 232 -9.85 -10.96 4.49
CA ASN A 232 -9.47 -12.11 3.66
C ASN A 232 -9.79 -13.41 4.41
N GLU A 233 -9.89 -14.53 3.69
CA GLU A 233 -10.22 -15.86 4.27
C GLU A 233 -11.47 -15.81 5.16
N GLU A 234 -12.48 -15.02 4.75
CA GLU A 234 -13.74 -14.78 5.49
C GLU A 234 -13.59 -14.13 6.88
N VAL A 235 -12.42 -13.59 7.21
CA VAL A 235 -12.16 -12.88 8.47
C VAL A 235 -11.83 -11.42 8.20
N LEU A 236 -12.48 -10.53 8.95
CA LEU A 236 -12.14 -9.11 9.03
C LEU A 236 -11.27 -8.91 10.26
N VAL A 237 -10.04 -8.43 10.07
CA VAL A 237 -9.09 -8.17 11.15
C VAL A 237 -8.66 -6.70 11.06
N ALA A 238 -8.56 -6.03 12.21
CA ALA A 238 -8.10 -4.64 12.32
C ALA A 238 -7.10 -4.50 13.47
N GLY A 239 -6.03 -3.74 13.24
CA GLY A 239 -5.00 -3.40 14.22
C GLY A 239 -5.04 -1.92 14.57
N ASP A 240 -4.61 -1.59 15.79
CA ASP A 240 -4.57 -0.22 16.30
C ASP A 240 -3.15 0.29 16.54
N PHE A 241 -3.08 1.58 16.92
CA PHE A 241 -1.83 2.27 17.25
C PHE A 241 -1.23 1.85 18.61
N ALA A 242 -1.99 1.17 19.47
CA ALA A 242 -1.59 0.78 20.81
C ALA A 242 -1.13 -0.69 20.89
N GLY A 243 -1.09 -1.40 19.76
CA GLY A 243 -0.69 -2.79 19.68
C GLY A 243 -1.80 -3.77 20.03
N ASN A 244 -3.07 -3.37 20.00
CA ASN A 244 -4.21 -4.26 20.07
C ASN A 244 -4.76 -4.57 18.68
N TYR A 245 -5.47 -5.70 18.59
CA TYR A 245 -6.17 -6.11 17.39
C TYR A 245 -7.55 -6.63 17.72
N ARG A 246 -8.43 -6.56 16.71
CA ARG A 246 -9.79 -7.07 16.77
C ARG A 246 -10.09 -7.84 15.51
N TYR A 247 -10.85 -8.92 15.62
CA TYR A 247 -11.30 -9.64 14.46
C TYR A 247 -12.68 -10.26 14.62
N ARG A 248 -13.30 -10.56 13.48
CA ARG A 248 -14.58 -11.25 13.39
C ARG A 248 -14.72 -11.95 12.05
N SER A 249 -15.58 -12.96 11.98
CA SER A 249 -16.02 -13.49 10.68
C SER A 249 -16.81 -12.44 9.90
N VAL A 250 -16.51 -12.30 8.62
CA VAL A 250 -17.20 -11.40 7.69
C VAL A 250 -18.68 -11.78 7.53
N ASN A 251 -18.95 -13.09 7.50
CA ASN A 251 -20.25 -13.68 7.22
C ASN A 251 -21.16 -13.79 8.46
N SER A 252 -20.59 -13.65 9.67
CA SER A 252 -21.37 -13.68 10.90
C SER A 252 -22.34 -12.48 10.99
N GLU A 253 -23.59 -12.76 11.33
CA GLU A 253 -24.59 -11.73 11.68
C GLU A 253 -24.27 -11.09 13.04
N ASP A 254 -23.62 -11.85 13.92
CA ASP A 254 -23.12 -11.33 15.19
C ASP A 254 -21.96 -10.36 14.93
N ARG A 255 -22.08 -9.17 15.52
CA ARG A 255 -21.08 -8.10 15.43
C ARG A 255 -20.08 -8.15 16.58
N ALA A 256 -20.22 -9.12 17.49
CA ALA A 256 -19.21 -9.40 18.50
C ALA A 256 -17.85 -9.61 17.84
N CYS A 257 -16.85 -8.94 18.38
CA CYS A 257 -15.47 -9.02 17.91
C CYS A 257 -14.65 -9.70 18.99
N VAL A 258 -13.73 -10.56 18.57
CA VAL A 258 -12.69 -11.07 19.45
C VAL A 258 -11.60 -10.01 19.51
N GLU A 259 -11.15 -9.70 20.71
CA GLU A 259 -10.06 -8.76 20.94
C GLU A 259 -8.81 -9.50 21.40
N GLY A 260 -7.66 -8.96 21.04
CA GLY A 260 -6.37 -9.45 21.49
C GLY A 260 -5.35 -8.32 21.54
N ARG A 261 -4.21 -8.60 22.19
CA ARG A 261 -3.11 -7.64 22.32
C ARG A 261 -1.81 -8.29 21.86
N LEU A 262 -1.08 -7.59 20.99
CA LEU A 262 0.23 -8.00 20.48
C LEU A 262 1.35 -7.56 21.42
N THR A 263 1.30 -6.32 21.88
CA THR A 263 2.38 -5.70 22.64
C THR A 263 1.86 -4.62 23.59
N SER A 264 2.63 -4.31 24.62
CA SER A 264 2.41 -3.17 25.51
C SER A 264 3.45 -2.07 25.34
N HIS A 265 4.30 -2.17 24.31
CA HIS A 265 5.33 -1.19 24.03
C HIS A 265 4.72 0.18 23.68
N ALA A 266 5.38 1.26 24.09
CA ALA A 266 4.90 2.62 23.84
C ALA A 266 4.81 2.94 22.33
N SER A 267 5.68 2.33 21.54
CA SER A 267 5.67 2.36 20.06
C SER A 267 5.07 1.06 19.49
N GLY A 268 3.91 0.65 19.99
CA GLY A 268 3.27 -0.63 19.66
C GLY A 268 2.41 -0.61 18.38
N ILE A 269 2.55 0.40 17.53
CA ILE A 269 1.67 0.60 16.35
C ILE A 269 1.71 -0.65 15.47
N THR A 270 0.53 -1.13 15.07
CA THR A 270 0.43 -2.22 14.09
C THR A 270 0.54 -1.63 12.68
N ASN A 271 1.70 -1.76 12.05
CA ASN A 271 1.99 -1.12 10.76
C ASN A 271 1.35 -1.85 9.58
N HIS A 272 1.40 -3.19 9.59
CA HIS A 272 0.82 -4.01 8.53
C HIS A 272 0.24 -5.31 9.04
N LEU A 273 -0.79 -5.78 8.33
CA LEU A 273 -1.56 -6.95 8.64
C LEU A 273 -1.81 -7.79 7.38
N GLN A 274 -1.54 -9.08 7.46
CA GLN A 274 -1.88 -10.06 6.42
C GLN A 274 -2.57 -11.27 7.04
N VAL A 275 -3.74 -11.63 6.51
CA VAL A 275 -4.39 -12.91 6.82
C VAL A 275 -4.05 -13.93 5.74
N HIS A 276 -3.60 -15.11 6.15
CA HIS A 276 -3.31 -16.23 5.27
C HIS A 276 -3.62 -17.57 5.93
N SER A 277 -3.84 -18.61 5.13
CA SER A 277 -3.97 -19.98 5.63
C SER A 277 -2.63 -20.56 6.11
N SER A 278 -2.72 -21.49 7.06
CA SER A 278 -1.60 -22.32 7.50
C SER A 278 -1.23 -23.39 6.47
N ARG A 279 0.04 -23.82 6.47
CA ARG A 279 0.50 -24.97 5.67
C ARG A 279 -0.12 -26.28 6.13
N HIS A 280 -0.20 -26.44 7.45
CA HIS A 280 -0.51 -27.70 8.13
C HIS A 280 -1.94 -27.78 8.67
N SER A 281 -2.66 -26.66 8.71
CA SER A 281 -4.05 -26.61 9.16
C SER A 281 -4.93 -25.77 8.23
N SER A 282 -6.25 -25.83 8.43
CA SER A 282 -7.21 -24.92 7.81
C SER A 282 -7.43 -23.66 8.65
N ALA A 283 -6.62 -23.43 9.70
CA ALA A 283 -6.77 -22.27 10.54
C ALA A 283 -6.30 -21.01 9.80
N PRO A 284 -7.08 -19.93 9.83
CA PRO A 284 -6.64 -18.64 9.34
C PRO A 284 -5.63 -18.04 10.35
N LEU A 285 -4.46 -17.67 9.84
CA LEU A 285 -3.41 -17.01 10.61
C LEU A 285 -3.39 -15.52 10.26
N ALA A 286 -3.18 -14.68 11.26
CA ALA A 286 -2.93 -13.26 11.07
C ALA A 286 -1.47 -12.93 11.39
N ALA A 287 -0.75 -12.45 10.39
CA ALA A 287 0.61 -11.93 10.50
C ALA A 287 0.57 -10.42 10.74
N PHE A 288 1.26 -9.96 11.77
CA PHE A 288 1.33 -8.58 12.20
C PHE A 288 2.78 -8.09 12.15
N ALA A 289 3.00 -6.99 11.43
CA ALA A 289 4.24 -6.21 11.49
C ALA A 289 4.00 -4.98 12.36
N SER A 290 4.86 -4.78 13.35
CA SER A 290 4.67 -3.74 14.37
C SER A 290 5.87 -2.78 14.45
N ASN A 291 5.57 -1.57 14.91
CA ASN A 291 6.56 -0.50 15.08
C ASN A 291 7.49 -0.73 16.29
N ASP A 292 7.23 -1.75 17.09
CA ASP A 292 8.07 -2.19 18.22
C ASP A 292 9.19 -3.14 17.78
N HIS A 293 9.45 -3.22 16.48
CA HIS A 293 10.38 -4.16 15.83
C HIS A 293 9.91 -5.62 15.85
N GLY A 294 8.70 -5.89 16.37
CA GLY A 294 8.15 -7.23 16.44
C GLY A 294 7.42 -7.64 15.17
N PHE A 295 7.60 -8.89 14.79
CA PHE A 295 6.75 -9.62 13.87
C PHE A 295 6.04 -10.74 14.63
N ARG A 296 4.71 -10.83 14.50
CA ARG A 296 3.91 -11.80 15.25
C ARG A 296 2.93 -12.51 14.35
N ILE A 297 2.75 -13.82 14.56
CA ILE A 297 1.68 -14.58 13.94
C ILE A 297 0.71 -15.04 15.02
N VAL A 298 -0.58 -14.77 14.80
CA VAL A 298 -1.67 -15.19 15.67
C VAL A 298 -2.52 -16.24 14.95
N ASP A 299 -2.81 -17.34 15.64
CA ASP A 299 -3.87 -18.26 15.23
C ASP A 299 -5.22 -17.66 15.63
N LEU A 300 -6.04 -17.32 14.63
CA LEU A 300 -7.32 -16.65 14.85
C LEU A 300 -8.41 -17.60 15.39
N ASN A 301 -8.22 -18.91 15.32
CA ASN A 301 -9.18 -19.84 15.94
C ASN A 301 -9.00 -19.90 17.46
N THR A 302 -7.76 -19.87 17.93
CA THR A 302 -7.44 -19.96 19.36
C THR A 302 -7.18 -18.60 20.01
N ASN A 303 -7.03 -17.54 19.21
CA ASN A 303 -6.63 -16.21 19.65
C ASN A 303 -5.28 -16.21 20.40
N THR A 304 -4.31 -16.99 19.91
CA THR A 304 -3.00 -17.14 20.54
C THR A 304 -1.88 -16.76 19.59
N ILE A 305 -0.88 -16.03 20.10
CA ILE A 305 0.37 -15.77 19.38
C ILE A 305 1.14 -17.10 19.29
N ILE A 306 1.41 -17.55 18.07
CA ILE A 306 2.14 -18.80 17.78
C ILE A 306 3.60 -18.55 17.38
N GLN A 307 3.91 -17.32 16.96
CA GLN A 307 5.26 -16.89 16.58
C GLN A 307 5.44 -15.44 16.97
N GLU A 308 6.60 -15.12 17.56
CA GLU A 308 7.01 -13.77 17.92
C GLU A 308 8.52 -13.63 17.69
N ASP A 309 8.89 -12.79 16.73
CA ASP A 309 10.27 -12.54 16.35
C ASP A 309 10.56 -11.04 16.41
N MET A 310 11.72 -10.68 16.96
CA MET A 310 12.15 -9.29 17.08
C MET A 310 13.29 -9.01 16.11
N TYR A 311 13.15 -7.93 15.34
CA TYR A 311 14.13 -7.49 14.35
C TYR A 311 14.91 -6.26 14.80
N THR A 312 15.90 -5.86 14.02
CA THR A 312 16.77 -4.72 14.35
C THR A 312 16.12 -3.35 14.09
N PHE A 313 14.99 -3.32 13.37
CA PHE A 313 14.26 -2.10 13.00
C PHE A 313 12.74 -2.31 13.00
N PRO A 314 11.93 -1.24 13.11
CA PRO A 314 10.47 -1.27 12.96
C PRO A 314 10.02 -1.85 11.62
N LEU A 315 9.09 -2.81 11.63
CA LEU A 315 8.59 -3.42 10.40
C LEU A 315 7.37 -2.67 9.88
N ASN A 316 7.35 -2.36 8.58
CA ASN A 316 6.29 -1.58 7.94
C ASN A 316 5.37 -2.42 7.06
N CYS A 317 5.87 -3.47 6.42
CA CYS A 317 5.07 -4.36 5.59
C CYS A 317 5.70 -5.76 5.53
N SER A 318 4.86 -6.77 5.40
CA SER A 318 5.30 -8.14 5.17
C SER A 318 4.29 -8.90 4.32
N THR A 319 4.78 -9.83 3.51
CA THR A 319 3.91 -10.76 2.78
C THR A 319 4.55 -12.14 2.69
N VAL A 320 3.72 -13.16 2.80
CA VAL A 320 4.16 -14.56 2.70
C VAL A 320 4.13 -15.03 1.24
N SER A 321 5.10 -15.86 0.85
CA SER A 321 5.10 -16.53 -0.46
C SER A 321 3.85 -17.40 -0.67
N PRO A 322 3.44 -17.68 -1.92
CA PRO A 322 2.29 -18.55 -2.21
C PRO A 322 2.40 -19.96 -1.62
N ASP A 323 3.60 -20.52 -1.56
CA ASP A 323 3.89 -21.83 -0.95
C ASP A 323 4.04 -21.79 0.59
N LYS A 324 3.99 -20.59 1.17
CA LYS A 324 4.07 -20.30 2.60
C LYS A 324 5.40 -20.65 3.26
N ARG A 325 6.48 -20.80 2.49
CA ARG A 325 7.81 -21.16 3.03
C ARG A 325 8.67 -19.95 3.32
N LEU A 326 8.55 -18.92 2.50
CA LEU A 326 9.31 -17.69 2.64
C LEU A 326 8.38 -16.51 2.93
N ARG A 327 8.96 -15.46 3.48
CA ARG A 327 8.27 -14.19 3.71
C ARG A 327 9.22 -13.07 3.34
N VAL A 328 8.69 -12.08 2.63
CA VAL A 328 9.39 -10.80 2.43
C VAL A 328 8.92 -9.83 3.50
N MET A 329 9.86 -9.07 4.05
CA MET A 329 9.62 -8.05 5.05
C MET A 329 10.40 -6.78 4.71
N VAL A 330 9.77 -5.63 4.93
CA VAL A 330 10.35 -4.30 4.76
C VAL A 330 9.97 -3.41 5.93
N GLY A 331 10.81 -2.43 6.24
CA GLY A 331 10.65 -1.58 7.41
C GLY A 331 11.52 -0.33 7.35
N ASP A 332 11.87 0.21 8.53
CA ASP A 332 12.75 1.37 8.68
C ASP A 332 14.23 1.02 8.49
N ASP A 333 14.52 0.28 7.41
CA ASP A 333 15.86 -0.03 6.93
C ASP A 333 15.87 -0.02 5.39
N VAL A 334 17.07 0.11 4.82
CA VAL A 334 17.26 0.09 3.36
C VAL A 334 17.23 -1.30 2.76
N ASN A 335 17.41 -2.33 3.59
CA ASN A 335 17.43 -3.70 3.10
C ASN A 335 16.05 -4.32 3.19
N VAL A 336 15.78 -5.20 2.23
CA VAL A 336 14.63 -6.10 2.26
C VAL A 336 15.07 -7.39 2.94
N LEU A 337 14.27 -7.91 3.86
CA LEU A 337 14.53 -9.20 4.47
C LEU A 337 13.68 -10.28 3.81
N ILE A 338 14.31 -11.38 3.41
CA ILE A 338 13.65 -12.63 3.08
C ILE A 338 13.87 -13.57 4.27
N THR A 339 12.80 -14.01 4.89
CA THR A 339 12.83 -14.88 6.07
C THR A 339 12.15 -16.20 5.80
N ASP A 340 12.52 -17.23 6.56
CA ASP A 340 11.71 -18.43 6.68
C ASP A 340 10.39 -18.08 7.38
N ALA A 341 9.27 -18.53 6.81
CA ALA A 341 7.95 -18.10 7.24
C ALA A 341 7.48 -18.76 8.54
N GLU A 342 8.09 -19.89 8.96
CA GLU A 342 7.71 -20.63 10.18
C GLU A 342 8.64 -20.31 11.36
N SER A 343 9.94 -20.12 11.11
CA SER A 343 10.96 -19.86 12.14
C SER A 343 11.32 -18.39 12.31
N GLY A 344 11.02 -17.54 11.32
CA GLY A 344 11.42 -16.13 11.34
C GLY A 344 12.91 -15.91 11.05
N GLU A 345 13.69 -16.98 10.83
CA GLU A 345 15.11 -16.86 10.54
C GLU A 345 15.34 -16.11 9.21
N ILE A 346 16.28 -15.16 9.22
CA ILE A 346 16.64 -14.41 8.02
C ILE A 346 17.40 -15.34 7.07
N TYR A 347 16.80 -15.61 5.93
CA TYR A 347 17.40 -16.39 4.85
C TYR A 347 18.31 -15.53 3.97
N GLN A 348 17.87 -14.31 3.64
CA GLN A 348 18.62 -13.38 2.80
C GLN A 348 18.27 -11.93 3.11
N SER A 349 19.25 -11.04 2.93
CA SER A 349 19.07 -9.59 2.96
C SER A 349 19.35 -9.01 1.57
N LEU A 350 18.39 -8.28 0.99
CA LEU A 350 18.49 -7.70 -0.35
C LEU A 350 18.81 -6.21 -0.23
N ALA A 351 19.95 -5.81 -0.79
CA ALA A 351 20.44 -4.45 -0.72
C ALA A 351 20.11 -3.62 -1.97
N GLY A 352 20.15 -2.30 -1.81
CA GLY A 352 20.24 -1.33 -2.90
C GLY A 352 19.09 -0.32 -2.97
N HIS A 353 18.00 -0.52 -2.21
CA HIS A 353 17.15 0.62 -1.88
C HIS A 353 17.94 1.67 -1.08
N ARG A 354 17.50 2.92 -1.15
CA ARG A 354 18.24 4.07 -0.60
C ARG A 354 17.55 4.76 0.56
N ASP A 355 16.35 4.30 0.93
CA ASP A 355 15.59 4.83 2.06
C ASP A 355 14.78 3.71 2.76
N TYR A 356 13.78 4.06 3.57
CA TYR A 356 12.93 3.09 4.28
C TYR A 356 11.87 2.46 3.38
N GLY A 357 11.55 1.20 3.68
CA GLY A 357 10.60 0.37 2.94
C GLY A 357 9.20 0.39 3.56
N PHE A 358 8.17 0.44 2.71
CA PHE A 358 6.77 0.56 3.17
C PHE A 358 5.81 -0.39 2.48
N ALA A 359 6.19 -0.96 1.34
CA ALA A 359 5.36 -1.90 0.63
C ALA A 359 6.18 -3.06 0.13
N CYS A 360 5.63 -4.27 0.24
CA CYS A 360 6.12 -5.42 -0.47
C CYS A 360 4.94 -6.30 -0.88
N ASP A 361 5.09 -7.02 -1.98
CA ASP A 361 4.16 -8.09 -2.34
C ASP A 361 4.87 -9.24 -3.06
N TRP A 362 4.27 -10.44 -3.00
CA TRP A 362 4.80 -11.67 -3.57
C TRP A 362 3.80 -12.13 -4.63
N ALA A 363 4.27 -12.24 -5.86
CA ALA A 363 3.43 -12.61 -6.97
C ALA A 363 2.91 -14.06 -6.80
N PRO A 364 1.70 -14.35 -7.28
CA PRO A 364 1.16 -15.70 -7.19
C PRO A 364 1.95 -16.78 -7.95
N ASP A 365 2.92 -16.40 -8.80
CA ASP A 365 3.84 -17.31 -9.48
C ASP A 365 4.90 -17.96 -8.57
N GLY A 366 5.01 -17.49 -7.33
CA GLY A 366 5.94 -18.00 -6.33
C GLY A 366 7.37 -17.50 -6.45
N HIS A 367 7.74 -16.76 -7.49
CA HIS A 367 9.12 -16.34 -7.73
C HIS A 367 9.30 -14.83 -7.92
N THR A 368 8.26 -14.08 -8.25
CA THR A 368 8.40 -12.62 -8.43
C THR A 368 8.05 -11.89 -7.13
N VAL A 369 8.94 -11.02 -6.65
CA VAL A 369 8.72 -10.18 -5.47
C VAL A 369 8.87 -8.71 -5.82
N ALA A 370 7.95 -7.86 -5.36
CA ALA A 370 8.02 -6.42 -5.54
C ALA A 370 8.24 -5.74 -4.19
N THR A 371 9.10 -4.73 -4.14
CA THR A 371 9.36 -3.91 -2.95
C THR A 371 9.33 -2.43 -3.28
N GLY A 372 8.66 -1.62 -2.46
CA GLY A 372 8.40 -0.20 -2.67
C GLY A 372 8.86 0.63 -1.47
N PHE A 373 9.69 1.63 -1.76
CA PHE A 373 10.47 2.38 -0.77
C PHE A 373 10.30 3.90 -0.96
N GLN A 374 10.71 4.66 0.05
CA GLN A 374 10.69 6.13 0.03
C GLN A 374 11.67 6.75 -0.98
N ASP A 375 12.65 5.98 -1.47
CA ASP A 375 13.57 6.38 -2.54
C ASP A 375 12.89 6.55 -3.92
N LYS A 376 11.55 6.45 -3.96
CA LYS A 376 10.70 6.52 -5.16
C LYS A 376 10.98 5.42 -6.18
N THR A 377 11.48 4.28 -5.71
CA THR A 377 11.69 3.11 -6.55
C THR A 377 10.85 1.92 -6.10
N ILE A 378 10.40 1.16 -7.09
CA ILE A 378 9.85 -0.18 -6.94
C ILE A 378 10.88 -1.13 -7.52
N ARG A 379 11.39 -2.05 -6.71
CA ARG A 379 12.32 -3.08 -7.16
C ARG A 379 11.59 -4.40 -7.34
N ILE A 380 11.87 -5.07 -8.45
CA ILE A 380 11.36 -6.39 -8.76
C ILE A 380 12.50 -7.40 -8.60
N TRP A 381 12.25 -8.46 -7.85
CA TRP A 381 13.22 -9.50 -7.51
C TRP A 381 12.77 -10.87 -8.00
N ASP A 382 13.74 -11.71 -8.35
CA ASP A 382 13.51 -13.12 -8.65
C ASP A 382 13.91 -13.97 -7.44
N ALA A 383 12.98 -14.73 -6.86
CA ALA A 383 13.26 -15.60 -5.72
C ALA A 383 14.22 -16.75 -6.06
N ARG A 384 14.45 -17.02 -7.35
CA ARG A 384 15.46 -17.97 -7.84
C ARG A 384 16.86 -17.36 -7.83
N ASN A 385 16.97 -16.03 -7.85
CA ASN A 385 18.23 -15.31 -7.81
C ASN A 385 18.09 -13.93 -7.13
N TRP A 386 18.47 -13.89 -5.85
CA TRP A 386 18.43 -12.69 -5.01
C TRP A 386 19.59 -11.72 -5.23
N ALA A 387 20.53 -11.99 -6.13
CA ALA A 387 21.75 -11.21 -6.27
C ALA A 387 21.50 -9.77 -6.76
N GLU A 388 20.54 -9.58 -7.66
CA GLU A 388 20.21 -8.28 -8.24
C GLU A 388 18.71 -8.20 -8.58
N PRO A 389 18.12 -7.00 -8.57
CA PRO A 389 16.74 -6.83 -9.01
C PRO A 389 16.63 -7.03 -10.53
N MET A 390 15.57 -7.71 -10.97
CA MET A 390 15.21 -7.86 -12.39
C MET A 390 14.85 -6.52 -13.04
N ALA A 391 14.26 -5.62 -12.26
CA ALA A 391 13.88 -4.28 -12.70
C ALA A 391 13.84 -3.29 -11.54
N VAL A 392 14.20 -2.03 -11.82
CA VAL A 392 14.06 -0.89 -10.90
C VAL A 392 13.17 0.14 -11.58
N ILE A 393 11.93 0.26 -11.09
CA ILE A 393 10.89 1.09 -11.68
C ILE A 393 10.72 2.35 -10.85
N ARG A 394 10.78 3.50 -11.50
CA ARG A 394 10.62 4.80 -10.87
C ARG A 394 9.13 5.15 -10.72
N THR A 395 8.73 5.59 -9.53
CA THR A 395 7.40 6.17 -9.29
C THR A 395 7.33 7.64 -9.74
N GLU A 396 6.12 8.15 -9.99
CA GLU A 396 5.91 9.46 -10.58
C GLU A 396 6.10 10.58 -9.55
N MET A 397 5.37 10.54 -8.44
CA MET A 397 5.31 11.63 -7.47
C MET A 397 5.99 11.29 -6.14
N SER A 398 5.69 10.14 -5.55
CA SER A 398 6.21 9.71 -4.23
C SER A 398 6.44 8.20 -4.13
N GLY A 399 7.02 7.75 -3.02
CA GLY A 399 7.26 6.33 -2.76
C GLY A 399 5.98 5.49 -2.81
N ALA A 400 6.06 4.28 -3.35
CA ALA A 400 4.94 3.34 -3.35
C ALA A 400 4.68 2.81 -1.93
N ARG A 401 3.45 2.99 -1.44
CA ARG A 401 3.04 2.60 -0.09
C ARG A 401 2.10 1.40 -0.06
N SER A 402 1.57 0.99 -1.21
CA SER A 402 0.83 -0.25 -1.36
C SER A 402 1.21 -0.91 -2.68
N LEU A 403 1.66 -2.17 -2.60
CA LEU A 403 1.95 -3.03 -3.74
C LEU A 403 1.02 -4.23 -3.68
N ARG A 404 0.42 -4.59 -4.82
CA ARG A 404 -0.48 -5.75 -4.96
C ARG A 404 -0.33 -6.38 -6.34
N PHE A 405 0.12 -7.62 -6.40
CA PHE A 405 0.03 -8.42 -7.61
C PHE A 405 -1.40 -8.90 -7.84
N SER A 406 -1.82 -8.95 -9.10
CA SER A 406 -3.11 -9.51 -9.49
C SER A 406 -3.19 -11.00 -9.18
N PRO A 407 -4.31 -11.51 -8.66
CA PRO A 407 -4.46 -12.93 -8.34
C PRO A 407 -4.41 -13.83 -9.59
N LEU A 408 -4.16 -15.12 -9.38
CA LEU A 408 -4.26 -16.18 -10.40
C LEU A 408 -5.64 -16.16 -11.05
N GLY A 409 -5.71 -16.37 -12.36
CA GLY A 409 -6.96 -16.46 -13.12
C GLY A 409 -7.57 -15.10 -13.48
N SER A 410 -6.94 -13.99 -13.12
CA SER A 410 -7.54 -12.66 -13.31
C SER A 410 -7.38 -12.08 -14.71
N GLY A 411 -6.56 -12.68 -15.57
CA GLY A 411 -6.19 -12.15 -16.89
C GLY A 411 -4.73 -11.69 -16.91
N LYS A 412 -4.40 -10.68 -17.71
CA LYS A 412 -3.02 -10.14 -17.78
C LYS A 412 -2.48 -9.83 -16.40
N ARG A 413 -1.27 -10.33 -16.14
CA ARG A 413 -0.54 -10.17 -14.88
C ARG A 413 -0.24 -8.69 -14.67
N VAL A 414 -0.69 -8.11 -13.56
CA VAL A 414 -0.37 -6.73 -13.21
C VAL A 414 0.14 -6.60 -11.79
N LEU A 415 0.97 -5.58 -11.57
CA LEU A 415 1.36 -5.08 -10.27
C LEU A 415 0.71 -3.72 -10.07
N VAL A 416 -0.19 -3.60 -9.10
CA VAL A 416 -0.75 -2.33 -8.67
C VAL A 416 0.19 -1.71 -7.66
N ALA A 417 0.67 -0.51 -7.96
CA ALA A 417 1.49 0.31 -7.09
C ALA A 417 0.75 1.61 -6.80
N ALA A 418 0.21 1.74 -5.59
CA ALA A 418 -0.30 3.00 -5.11
C ALA A 418 0.82 3.78 -4.42
N GLU A 419 1.08 4.97 -4.94
CA GLU A 419 1.91 5.97 -4.29
C GLU A 419 1.19 6.48 -3.04
N GLU A 420 1.87 7.32 -2.27
CA GLU A 420 1.31 7.84 -1.02
C GLU A 420 0.03 8.65 -1.24
N ALA A 421 -0.01 9.40 -2.34
CA ALA A 421 -1.11 10.22 -2.75
C ALA A 421 -1.22 10.26 -4.27
N ASP A 422 -2.41 10.58 -4.75
CA ASP A 422 -2.77 10.97 -6.11
C ASP A 422 -2.56 9.94 -7.24
N ILE A 423 -1.58 9.05 -7.18
CA ILE A 423 -1.18 8.20 -8.31
C ILE A 423 -1.27 6.72 -7.93
N ILE A 424 -2.00 5.97 -8.74
CA ILE A 424 -2.01 4.50 -8.71
C ILE A 424 -1.51 4.02 -10.07
N SER A 425 -0.30 3.47 -10.10
CA SER A 425 0.27 2.86 -11.30
C SER A 425 -0.09 1.37 -11.37
N ILE A 426 -0.62 0.94 -12.50
CA ILE A 426 -0.90 -0.46 -12.82
C ILE A 426 0.14 -0.90 -13.84
N ILE A 427 1.12 -1.68 -13.39
CA ILE A 427 2.32 -2.05 -14.14
C ILE A 427 2.11 -3.44 -14.74
N ASP A 428 2.55 -3.66 -15.97
CA ASP A 428 2.62 -5.00 -16.56
C ASP A 428 3.57 -5.88 -15.73
N ALA A 429 3.06 -6.94 -15.11
CA ALA A 429 3.88 -7.82 -14.27
C ALA A 429 4.58 -8.94 -15.05
N GLN A 430 4.41 -9.02 -16.37
CA GLN A 430 5.15 -9.96 -17.21
C GLN A 430 6.46 -9.36 -17.71
N THR A 431 6.43 -8.10 -18.14
CA THR A 431 7.57 -7.42 -18.79
C THR A 431 8.11 -6.26 -17.95
N PHE A 432 7.30 -5.69 -17.06
CA PHE A 432 7.60 -4.51 -16.26
C PHE A 432 7.93 -3.24 -17.07
N ASP A 433 7.64 -3.21 -18.38
CA ASP A 433 8.05 -2.15 -19.31
C ASP A 433 6.96 -1.13 -19.62
N ARG A 434 5.70 -1.45 -19.34
CA ARG A 434 4.50 -0.62 -19.60
C ARG A 434 3.68 -0.48 -18.33
N LYS A 435 2.95 0.62 -18.23
CA LYS A 435 1.96 0.82 -17.17
C LYS A 435 0.71 1.58 -17.63
N GLN A 436 -0.25 1.68 -16.72
CA GLN A 436 -1.38 2.59 -16.76
C GLN A 436 -1.35 3.43 -15.48
N ASP A 437 -1.49 4.75 -15.58
CA ASP A 437 -1.59 5.60 -14.39
C ASP A 437 -3.06 6.02 -14.17
N ILE A 438 -3.55 5.79 -12.96
CA ILE A 438 -4.83 6.30 -12.48
C ILE A 438 -4.56 7.52 -11.61
N ASP A 439 -4.96 8.66 -12.14
CA ASP A 439 -4.81 9.97 -11.52
C ASP A 439 -6.05 10.28 -10.65
N VAL A 440 -5.82 10.52 -9.37
CA VAL A 440 -6.77 11.02 -8.37
C VAL A 440 -6.10 12.15 -7.56
N PHE A 441 -6.85 12.87 -6.73
CA PHE A 441 -6.33 13.84 -5.77
C PHE A 441 -6.69 13.40 -4.36
N GLY A 442 -5.67 13.29 -3.51
CA GLY A 442 -5.80 12.86 -2.12
C GLY A 442 -4.84 11.73 -1.76
N GLU A 443 -4.68 11.51 -0.46
CA GLU A 443 -3.94 10.36 0.06
C GLU A 443 -4.64 9.05 -0.30
N ILE A 444 -3.87 8.02 -0.60
CA ILE A 444 -4.42 6.70 -0.97
C ILE A 444 -4.28 5.77 0.23
N GLY A 445 -5.38 5.41 0.89
CA GLY A 445 -5.41 4.57 2.09
C GLY A 445 -5.15 3.08 1.85
N GLY A 446 -5.17 2.64 0.58
CA GLY A 446 -4.83 1.27 0.19
C GLY A 446 -5.57 0.81 -1.06
N THR A 447 -5.10 -0.31 -1.61
CA THR A 447 -5.70 -0.97 -2.77
C THR A 447 -5.97 -2.44 -2.51
N ALA A 448 -7.00 -2.97 -3.14
CA ALA A 448 -7.38 -4.38 -3.02
C ALA A 448 -8.09 -4.86 -4.28
N PHE A 449 -7.75 -6.08 -4.71
CA PHE A 449 -8.51 -6.79 -5.73
C PHE A 449 -9.79 -7.37 -5.15
N ALA A 450 -10.85 -7.36 -5.94
CA ALA A 450 -12.11 -8.04 -5.65
C ALA A 450 -12.52 -8.91 -6.85
N ASN A 451 -13.50 -9.79 -6.64
CA ASN A 451 -14.08 -10.63 -7.69
C ASN A 451 -13.02 -11.43 -8.47
N GLY A 452 -12.08 -12.07 -7.76
CA GLY A 452 -10.98 -12.83 -8.39
C GLY A 452 -10.03 -11.98 -9.24
N GLY A 453 -9.92 -10.67 -8.98
CA GLY A 453 -9.02 -9.77 -9.72
C GLY A 453 -9.65 -9.09 -10.94
N GLN A 454 -10.96 -9.23 -11.13
CA GLN A 454 -11.71 -8.52 -12.17
C GLN A 454 -12.07 -7.08 -11.78
N ASP A 455 -12.21 -6.80 -10.48
CA ASP A 455 -12.40 -5.45 -9.97
C ASP A 455 -11.17 -5.05 -9.13
N LEU A 456 -10.71 -3.82 -9.29
CA LEU A 456 -9.69 -3.19 -8.46
C LEU A 456 -10.35 -2.05 -7.66
N MET A 457 -10.21 -2.12 -6.34
CA MET A 457 -10.73 -1.14 -5.40
C MET A 457 -9.57 -0.31 -4.86
N ALA A 458 -9.75 1.00 -4.79
CA ALA A 458 -8.80 1.91 -4.16
C ALA A 458 -9.52 2.88 -3.23
N LEU A 459 -9.00 3.03 -2.02
CA LEU A 459 -9.52 3.97 -1.04
C LEU A 459 -8.76 5.29 -1.13
N VAL A 460 -9.45 6.37 -1.50
CA VAL A 460 -8.90 7.72 -1.52
C VAL A 460 -9.40 8.46 -0.29
N CYS A 461 -8.50 9.00 0.53
CA CYS A 461 -8.81 9.59 1.82
C CYS A 461 -8.81 11.13 1.79
N ASP A 462 -9.26 11.74 0.70
CA ASP A 462 -9.47 13.20 0.64
C ASP A 462 -10.74 13.63 1.39
N ARG A 463 -10.66 14.73 2.14
CA ARG A 463 -11.78 15.22 2.95
C ARG A 463 -12.99 15.66 2.12
N ALA A 464 -12.75 16.23 0.95
CA ALA A 464 -13.78 16.80 0.09
C ALA A 464 -14.27 15.79 -0.95
N ARG A 465 -13.34 15.13 -1.65
CA ARG A 465 -13.61 14.27 -2.81
C ARG A 465 -13.04 12.86 -2.66
N GLY A 466 -12.77 12.42 -1.44
CA GLY A 466 -12.35 11.05 -1.13
C GLY A 466 -13.50 10.05 -1.22
N GLY A 467 -13.17 8.78 -1.06
CA GLY A 467 -14.10 7.67 -1.11
C GLY A 467 -13.51 6.42 -1.73
N LEU A 468 -14.39 5.56 -2.23
CA LEU A 468 -14.01 4.28 -2.83
C LEU A 468 -14.05 4.36 -4.35
N LEU A 469 -12.88 4.28 -4.97
CA LEU A 469 -12.71 4.15 -6.41
C LEU A 469 -12.82 2.67 -6.80
N GLN A 470 -13.68 2.38 -7.76
CA GLN A 470 -13.82 1.06 -8.36
C GLN A 470 -13.42 1.11 -9.84
N LEU A 471 -12.46 0.26 -10.19
CA LEU A 471 -12.01 0.04 -11.54
C LEU A 471 -12.37 -1.39 -11.94
N GLU A 472 -12.75 -1.58 -13.20
CA GLU A 472 -13.09 -2.89 -13.77
C GLU A 472 -12.02 -3.24 -14.81
N ARG A 473 -11.61 -4.50 -14.85
CA ARG A 473 -10.60 -4.96 -15.80
C ARG A 473 -11.10 -4.81 -17.25
N CYS A 474 -10.19 -4.44 -18.15
CA CYS A 474 -10.50 -4.29 -19.58
C CYS A 474 -10.50 -5.63 -20.32
N ASP A 475 -9.57 -6.52 -19.97
CA ASP A 475 -9.46 -7.86 -20.54
C ASP A 475 -10.40 -8.81 -19.77
N ALA A 476 -11.26 -9.55 -20.47
CA ALA A 476 -12.17 -10.49 -19.84
C ALA A 476 -11.39 -11.69 -19.27
N GLY A 477 -11.53 -11.97 -17.97
CA GLY A 477 -10.94 -13.16 -17.36
C GLY A 477 -11.41 -14.48 -18.00
N ALA A 478 -10.51 -15.45 -18.03
CA ALA A 478 -10.64 -16.85 -18.46
C ALA A 478 -10.82 -17.15 -19.96
N GLU A 479 -11.62 -16.41 -20.73
CA GLU A 479 -11.93 -16.82 -22.11
C GLU A 479 -10.80 -16.54 -23.12
N ASP A 480 -10.04 -15.45 -22.96
CA ASP A 480 -8.88 -15.15 -23.83
C ASP A 480 -7.59 -15.87 -23.40
N THR A 481 -7.59 -16.56 -22.25
CA THR A 481 -6.46 -17.40 -21.79
C THR A 481 -6.28 -18.67 -22.62
N PHE A 482 -7.31 -19.06 -23.37
CA PHE A 482 -7.32 -20.21 -24.26
C PHE A 482 -7.86 -19.79 -25.63
N ASP A 483 -7.17 -18.87 -26.31
CA ASP A 483 -7.49 -18.62 -27.71
C ASP A 483 -7.07 -19.84 -28.54
N PHE A 484 -8.00 -20.77 -28.73
CA PHE A 484 -7.88 -21.87 -29.69
C PHE A 484 -8.00 -21.29 -31.11
N GLY A 485 -6.94 -20.60 -31.54
CA GLY A 485 -6.63 -20.16 -32.88
C GLY A 485 -7.83 -19.82 -33.78
N LYS A 486 -8.28 -18.57 -33.76
CA LYS A 486 -8.95 -17.98 -34.93
C LYS A 486 -8.04 -16.98 -35.61
N LYS A 487 -7.26 -17.46 -36.58
CA LYS A 487 -6.61 -16.58 -37.56
C LYS A 487 -7.67 -15.73 -38.28
N SER A 488 -7.48 -14.43 -38.20
CA SER A 488 -8.04 -13.39 -39.07
C SER A 488 -8.18 -13.89 -40.52
N THR A 489 -9.36 -13.71 -41.09
CA THR A 489 -9.65 -14.00 -42.48
C THR A 489 -9.04 -12.91 -43.37
N SER A 490 -7.83 -13.16 -43.87
CA SER A 490 -7.32 -12.48 -45.07
C SER A 490 -6.55 -13.46 -45.94
N SER A 491 -6.83 -13.38 -47.23
CA SER A 491 -6.75 -14.46 -48.19
C SER A 491 -5.36 -14.78 -48.75
N LYS A 492 -5.08 -16.10 -48.85
CA LYS A 492 -4.38 -16.81 -49.94
C LYS A 492 -2.91 -16.46 -50.24
N LYS A 493 -2.00 -17.28 -49.70
CA LYS A 493 -1.11 -18.25 -50.42
C LYS A 493 0.16 -18.51 -49.62
N ASN A 494 0.19 -19.59 -48.84
CA ASN A 494 1.17 -20.67 -49.01
C ASN A 494 0.95 -21.73 -47.94
N ARG A 495 0.65 -22.94 -48.42
CA ARG A 495 0.66 -24.16 -47.62
C ARG A 495 2.11 -24.61 -47.52
N ARG A 496 2.68 -24.64 -46.31
CA ARG A 496 3.54 -25.71 -45.75
C ARG A 496 4.07 -25.27 -44.38
N THR A 497 4.15 -26.27 -43.48
CA THR A 497 4.52 -26.25 -42.06
C THR A 497 3.55 -25.54 -41.11
N HIS A 498 2.55 -26.29 -40.63
CA HIS A 498 1.80 -25.96 -39.42
C HIS A 498 2.67 -26.31 -38.21
N GLU A 499 3.54 -25.39 -37.81
CA GLU A 499 4.16 -25.41 -36.49
C GLU A 499 3.11 -24.84 -35.52
N TRP A 500 2.72 -25.67 -34.55
CA TRP A 500 1.75 -25.32 -33.52
C TRP A 500 2.51 -24.64 -32.40
N GLU A 501 2.56 -23.31 -32.39
CA GLU A 501 3.02 -22.58 -31.22
C GLU A 501 1.84 -22.41 -30.25
N PRO A 502 1.87 -23.00 -29.04
CA PRO A 502 0.89 -22.70 -28.02
C PRO A 502 1.10 -21.25 -27.56
N ASP A 503 0.08 -20.42 -27.69
CA ASP A 503 0.04 -19.11 -27.04
C ASP A 503 0.05 -19.38 -25.52
N PRO A 504 1.06 -18.95 -24.75
CA PRO A 504 1.23 -19.39 -23.35
C PRO A 504 0.12 -18.93 -22.39
N GLY A 505 -0.94 -18.27 -22.88
CA GLY A 505 -2.03 -17.74 -22.08
C GLY A 505 -1.60 -16.51 -21.28
N TYR A 506 -2.56 -15.62 -20.99
CA TYR A 506 -2.30 -14.34 -20.33
C TYR A 506 -2.14 -14.42 -18.80
N ASP A 507 -2.42 -15.58 -18.21
CA ASP A 507 -2.43 -15.78 -16.77
C ASP A 507 -1.05 -16.23 -16.25
N TRP A 508 -0.92 -16.36 -14.94
CA TRP A 508 0.24 -16.92 -14.23
C TRP A 508 0.46 -18.42 -14.54
N VAL A 509 0.67 -18.77 -15.82
CA VAL A 509 0.89 -20.14 -16.29
C VAL A 509 2.26 -20.63 -15.83
N GLN A 510 2.25 -21.79 -15.17
CA GLN A 510 3.39 -22.71 -15.02
C GLN A 510 3.57 -23.45 -16.36
N ASP A 511 4.82 -23.54 -16.84
CA ASP A 511 5.28 -24.10 -18.12
C ASP A 511 4.33 -25.16 -18.77
N PRO A 512 3.92 -25.01 -20.06
CA PRO A 512 3.01 -25.94 -20.75
C PRO A 512 3.40 -27.43 -20.70
N LYS A 513 4.69 -27.76 -20.51
CA LYS A 513 5.14 -29.14 -20.27
C LYS A 513 4.60 -29.73 -18.96
N ASP A 514 4.39 -28.90 -17.94
CA ASP A 514 3.81 -29.31 -16.64
C ASP A 514 2.31 -29.62 -16.73
N ILE A 515 1.63 -29.12 -17.76
CA ILE A 515 0.19 -29.30 -18.00
C ILE A 515 -0.08 -30.59 -18.80
N LEU A 516 0.73 -30.85 -19.84
CA LEU A 516 0.55 -32.00 -20.74
C LEU A 516 0.85 -33.36 -20.09
N GLU A 517 1.68 -33.40 -19.05
CA GLU A 517 1.99 -34.65 -18.33
C GLU A 517 0.95 -35.06 -17.26
N ARG A 518 -0.13 -34.29 -17.06
CA ARG A 518 -1.05 -34.53 -15.92
C ARG A 518 -2.52 -34.52 -16.32
N PRO A 519 -3.11 -35.69 -16.64
CA PRO A 519 -4.53 -35.82 -17.02
C PRO A 519 -5.53 -35.63 -15.86
N THR A 520 -5.13 -35.05 -14.73
CA THR A 520 -5.97 -34.83 -13.55
C THR A 520 -5.66 -33.49 -12.87
N SER A 521 -5.90 -32.39 -13.58
CA SER A 521 -5.80 -31.02 -13.04
C SER A 521 -6.92 -30.63 -12.07
N GLN A 522 -7.78 -31.56 -11.63
CA GLN A 522 -8.68 -31.37 -10.49
C GLN A 522 -8.15 -31.96 -9.17
N GLU A 523 -7.01 -32.66 -9.16
CA GLU A 523 -6.48 -33.33 -7.95
C GLU A 523 -5.00 -32.99 -7.66
N THR A 524 -4.61 -31.71 -7.63
CA THR A 524 -3.20 -31.35 -7.33
C THR A 524 -2.97 -30.18 -6.38
N PHE A 525 -3.88 -29.93 -5.41
CA PHE A 525 -3.49 -29.19 -4.19
C PHE A 525 -3.04 -30.17 -3.09
N THR A 526 -3.81 -31.25 -2.88
CA THR A 526 -3.56 -32.28 -1.85
C THR A 526 -2.29 -33.11 -2.12
N ARG A 527 -1.99 -33.38 -3.40
CA ARG A 527 -0.78 -34.11 -3.81
C ARG A 527 0.49 -33.26 -3.75
N ARG A 528 0.38 -31.94 -4.03
CA ARG A 528 1.47 -30.96 -3.82
C ARG A 528 1.74 -30.77 -2.33
N ARG A 529 0.71 -30.69 -1.48
CA ARG A 529 0.82 -30.76 -0.01
C ARG A 529 1.58 -32.01 0.45
N ARG A 530 1.31 -33.19 -0.11
CA ARG A 530 2.04 -34.43 0.24
C ARG A 530 3.51 -34.43 -0.20
N LYS A 531 3.87 -33.88 -1.36
CA LYS A 531 5.27 -33.78 -1.80
C LYS A 531 6.05 -32.70 -1.05
N ALA A 532 5.45 -31.53 -0.82
CA ALA A 532 6.06 -30.45 -0.05
C ALA A 532 6.19 -30.79 1.45
N ALA A 533 5.31 -31.63 1.99
CA ALA A 533 5.46 -32.21 3.34
C ALA A 533 6.57 -33.28 3.44
N LEU A 534 7.09 -33.76 2.30
CA LEU A 534 8.16 -34.77 2.24
C LEU A 534 9.53 -34.15 1.86
N ALA A 535 9.58 -32.88 1.47
CA ALA A 535 10.83 -32.18 1.17
C ALA A 535 11.52 -31.72 2.47
N GLY A 536 12.79 -32.07 2.63
CA GLY A 536 13.60 -31.70 3.79
C GLY A 536 13.94 -30.19 3.84
N LYS A 537 14.76 -29.80 4.83
CA LYS A 537 15.08 -28.41 5.12
C LYS A 537 15.68 -27.67 3.90
N LEU A 538 15.01 -26.58 3.52
CA LEU A 538 15.52 -25.45 2.74
C LEU A 538 16.03 -25.74 1.31
N ASP A 539 15.27 -26.51 0.52
CA ASP A 539 15.34 -26.39 -0.96
C ASP A 539 14.13 -25.56 -1.42
N PRO A 540 14.25 -24.41 -2.13
CA PRO A 540 13.13 -23.52 -2.50
C PRO A 540 12.02 -24.13 -3.37
N PHE A 541 12.04 -25.45 -3.62
CA PHE A 541 11.02 -26.19 -4.37
C PHE A 541 10.50 -27.41 -3.61
#